data_AF-A0A0G4NDI0-F1
#
_entry.id   AF-A0A0G4NDI0-F1
#
_cell.length_a   1.000
_cell.length_b   1.000
_cell.length_c   1.000
_cell.angle_alpha   90.00
_cell.angle_beta   90.00
_cell.angle_gamma   90.00
#
_symmetry.space_group_name_H-M   'P 1'
#
loop_
_entity.id
_entity.type
_entity.pdbx_description
1 polymer ?
#
loop_
_entity_poly.entity_id
_entity_poly.type
_entity_poly.pdbx_seq_one_letter_code
_entity_poly.pdbx_strand_id
1 'polypeptide(L)'
;MAAPGKAVGIDLGTTFSCVAVYSNDKCDIIANDQGNRTTPSIVAFNDTERLIGDAAKNQMAMNPHHTVFDAKRLIGRKFQDSEVQADMKHFSFKVVEKATKPVIEVEFKGETKQFTPEEISAMVLVKMRETAEAYL
;
A
#
# COMPACT_ATOMS: atom_id res chain seq x y z
N MET A 1 -2.22 -33.55 5.42
CA MET A 1 -2.47 -32.41 4.53
C MET A 1 -2.98 -31.28 5.41
N ALA A 2 -2.39 -30.07 5.36
CA ALA A 2 -2.93 -28.92 6.08
C ALA A 2 -4.34 -28.64 5.53
N ALA A 3 -5.29 -28.28 6.40
CA ALA A 3 -6.63 -27.92 5.99
C ALA A 3 -6.57 -26.77 4.95
N PRO A 4 -7.42 -26.76 3.91
CA PRO A 4 -7.44 -25.67 2.96
C PRO A 4 -7.78 -24.36 3.69
N GLY A 5 -6.91 -23.36 3.57
CA GLY A 5 -7.13 -22.04 4.16
C GLY A 5 -8.40 -21.38 3.61
N LYS A 6 -9.08 -20.58 4.44
CA LYS A 6 -10.26 -19.81 3.99
C LYS A 6 -9.81 -18.72 3.01
N ALA A 7 -10.54 -18.59 1.89
CA ALA A 7 -10.35 -17.47 0.98
C ALA A 7 -10.82 -16.15 1.63
N VAL A 8 -10.19 -15.05 1.24
CA VAL A 8 -10.53 -13.69 1.68
C VAL A 8 -10.81 -12.79 0.49
N GLY A 9 -11.70 -11.82 0.66
CA GLY A 9 -11.94 -10.75 -0.29
C GLY A 9 -11.18 -9.50 0.12
N ILE A 10 -10.43 -8.90 -0.81
CA ILE A 10 -9.69 -7.65 -0.56
C ILE A 10 -10.16 -6.60 -1.56
N ASP A 11 -10.60 -5.45 -1.05
CA ASP A 11 -10.70 -4.22 -1.83
C ASP A 11 -9.40 -3.43 -1.65
N LEU A 12 -8.59 -3.40 -2.70
CA LEU A 12 -7.37 -2.59 -2.77
C LEU A 12 -7.72 -1.20 -3.30
N GLY A 13 -8.21 -0.32 -2.44
CA GLY A 13 -8.61 1.03 -2.82
C GLY A 13 -7.45 2.02 -2.90
N THR A 14 -7.70 3.20 -3.51
CA THR A 14 -6.69 4.23 -3.73
C THR A 14 -6.16 4.82 -2.41
N THR A 15 -7.07 5.21 -1.51
CA THR A 15 -6.72 5.85 -0.22
C THR A 15 -6.81 4.88 0.95
N PHE A 16 -7.76 3.95 0.90
CA PHE A 16 -7.97 2.93 1.93
C PHE A 16 -8.23 1.58 1.27
N SER A 17 -7.81 0.51 1.95
CA SER A 17 -8.08 -0.87 1.59
C SER A 17 -8.89 -1.54 2.69
N CYS A 18 -9.61 -2.61 2.33
CA CYS A 18 -10.47 -3.38 3.21
C CYS A 18 -10.26 -4.87 2.94
N VAL A 19 -10.37 -5.68 3.99
CA VAL A 19 -10.33 -7.15 3.89
C VAL A 19 -11.52 -7.77 4.62
N ALA A 20 -12.13 -8.76 3.99
CA ALA A 20 -13.30 -9.45 4.50
C ALA A 20 -13.19 -10.96 4.29
N VAL A 21 -13.88 -11.72 5.12
CA VAL A 21 -14.06 -13.17 4.96
C VAL A 21 -15.54 -13.50 4.90
N TYR A 22 -15.90 -14.44 4.01
CA TYR A 22 -17.23 -15.02 3.98
C TYR A 22 -17.21 -16.37 4.72
N SER A 23 -17.96 -16.48 5.82
CA SER A 23 -18.03 -17.68 6.66
C SER A 23 -19.39 -17.74 7.33
N ASN A 24 -19.94 -18.96 7.51
CA ASN A 24 -21.24 -19.18 8.16
C ASN A 24 -22.37 -18.32 7.55
N ASP A 25 -22.44 -18.29 6.21
CA ASP A 25 -23.40 -17.51 5.42
C ASP A 25 -23.38 -15.99 5.69
N LYS A 26 -22.28 -15.47 6.27
CA LYS A 26 -22.11 -14.07 6.61
C LYS A 26 -20.80 -13.52 6.06
N CYS A 27 -20.83 -12.27 5.60
CA CYS A 27 -19.63 -11.50 5.26
C CYS A 27 -19.20 -10.68 6.49
N ASP A 28 -18.01 -10.97 7.00
CA ASP A 28 -17.40 -10.23 8.11
C ASP A 28 -16.24 -9.38 7.60
N ILE A 29 -16.34 -8.06 7.78
CA ILE A 29 -15.25 -7.10 7.52
C ILE A 29 -14.30 -7.14 8.71
N ILE A 30 -13.03 -7.44 8.45
CA ILE A 30 -12.02 -7.67 9.47
C ILE A 30 -11.42 -6.32 9.88
N ALA A 31 -11.40 -6.05 11.18
CA ALA A 31 -10.73 -4.88 11.73
C ALA A 31 -9.21 -5.12 11.79
N ASN A 32 -8.42 -4.08 11.53
CA ASN A 32 -6.97 -4.13 11.68
C ASN A 32 -6.55 -4.07 13.17
N ASP A 33 -5.25 -4.07 13.41
CA ASP A 33 -4.62 -4.02 14.75
C ASP A 33 -4.94 -2.75 15.56
N GLN A 34 -5.52 -1.73 14.93
CA GLN A 34 -6.03 -0.52 15.60
C GLN A 34 -7.55 -0.54 15.79
N GLY A 35 -8.23 -1.61 15.40
CA GLY A 35 -9.70 -1.73 15.44
C GLY A 35 -10.42 -1.09 14.25
N ASN A 36 -9.70 -0.60 13.24
CA ASN A 36 -10.29 0.03 12.06
C ASN A 36 -10.69 -1.01 11.00
N ARG A 37 -11.90 -0.90 10.43
CA ARG A 37 -12.40 -1.78 9.36
C ARG A 37 -11.85 -1.46 7.96
N THR A 38 -11.09 -0.37 7.84
CA THR A 38 -10.37 0.01 6.63
C THR A 38 -8.99 0.46 7.02
N THR A 39 -7.98 0.11 6.24
CA THR A 39 -6.58 0.47 6.49
C THR A 39 -6.11 1.42 5.40
N PRO A 40 -5.42 2.53 5.72
CA PRO A 40 -4.85 3.42 4.71
C PRO A 40 -3.97 2.67 3.69
N SER A 41 -4.12 2.96 2.41
CA SER A 41 -3.29 2.40 1.32
C SER A 41 -1.97 3.17 1.20
N ILE A 42 -1.22 3.21 2.30
CA ILE A 42 -0.04 4.07 2.47
C ILE A 42 1.12 3.22 2.97
N VAL A 43 2.30 3.44 2.39
CA VAL A 43 3.55 2.78 2.78
C VAL A 43 4.58 3.85 3.06
N ALA A 44 5.21 3.82 4.23
CA ALA A 44 6.31 4.70 4.58
C ALA A 44 7.60 3.92 4.79
N PHE A 45 8.70 4.54 4.40
CA PHE A 45 10.06 4.01 4.54
C PHE A 45 10.87 4.94 5.43
N ASN A 46 11.58 4.36 6.39
CA ASN A 46 12.48 5.10 7.28
C ASN A 46 13.80 4.32 7.48
N ASP A 47 14.64 4.76 8.41
CA ASP A 47 15.97 4.16 8.63
C ASP A 47 15.95 2.76 9.24
N THR A 48 14.84 2.35 9.84
CA THR A 48 14.74 1.10 10.62
C THR A 48 13.81 0.09 9.98
N GLU A 49 12.65 0.54 9.51
CA GLU A 49 11.55 -0.31 9.11
C GLU A 49 10.66 0.33 8.03
N ARG A 50 9.77 -0.52 7.50
CA ARG A 50 8.73 -0.10 6.58
C ARG A 50 7.41 -0.13 7.34
N LEU A 51 6.74 1.02 7.37
CA LEU A 51 5.42 1.16 7.99
C LEU A 51 4.34 1.08 6.91
N ILE A 52 3.19 0.49 7.26
CA ILE A 52 2.06 0.31 6.33
C ILE A 52 0.76 0.65 7.07
N GLY A 53 -0.18 1.29 6.39
CA GLY A 53 -1.49 1.58 6.95
C GLY A 53 -1.48 2.78 7.91
N ASP A 54 -2.14 2.61 9.06
CA ASP A 54 -2.29 3.68 10.05
C ASP A 54 -0.94 4.20 10.55
N ALA A 55 0.03 3.31 10.79
CA ALA A 55 1.38 3.70 11.20
C ALA A 55 2.07 4.61 10.16
N ALA A 56 1.95 4.27 8.87
CA ALA A 56 2.50 5.10 7.79
C ALA A 56 1.79 6.45 7.69
N LYS A 57 0.46 6.46 7.83
CA LYS A 57 -0.34 7.70 7.79
C LYS A 57 0.02 8.64 8.93
N ASN A 58 0.19 8.13 10.15
CA ASN A 58 0.44 8.94 11.35
C ASN A 58 1.74 9.74 11.28
N GLN A 59 2.76 9.23 10.60
CA GLN A 59 4.06 9.89 10.46
C GLN A 59 4.24 10.68 9.16
N MET A 60 3.24 10.70 8.27
CA MET A 60 3.35 11.31 6.93
C MET A 60 3.83 12.77 6.98
N ALA A 61 3.37 13.55 7.96
CA ALA A 61 3.75 14.95 8.10
C ALA A 61 5.23 15.15 8.47
N MET A 62 5.85 14.18 9.14
CA MET A 62 7.26 14.23 9.54
C MET A 62 8.19 13.66 8.46
N ASN A 63 7.69 12.76 7.62
CA ASN A 63 8.47 12.08 6.58
C ASN A 63 7.71 12.05 5.23
N PRO A 64 7.36 13.22 4.66
CA PRO A 64 6.47 13.28 3.51
C PRO A 64 7.10 12.74 2.23
N HIS A 65 8.43 12.83 2.08
CA HIS A 65 9.14 12.42 0.86
C HIS A 65 9.34 10.91 0.74
N HIS A 66 9.26 10.17 1.86
CA HIS A 66 9.40 8.71 1.90
C HIS A 66 8.11 8.02 2.37
N THR A 67 6.99 8.73 2.31
CA THR A 67 5.64 8.21 2.54
C THR A 67 4.87 8.20 1.24
N VAL A 68 4.60 7.00 0.72
CA VAL A 68 3.97 6.77 -0.57
C VAL A 68 2.48 6.48 -0.37
N PHE A 69 1.65 7.23 -1.09
CA PHE A 69 0.20 7.08 -1.18
C PHE A 69 -0.22 7.12 -2.65
N ASP A 70 -1.49 6.84 -2.94
CA ASP A 70 -2.05 6.89 -4.30
C ASP A 70 -1.31 6.04 -5.35
N ALA A 71 -0.56 5.02 -4.93
CA ALA A 71 0.16 4.11 -5.83
C ALA A 71 -0.77 3.48 -6.89
N LYS A 72 -2.04 3.26 -6.56
CA LYS A 72 -3.08 2.76 -7.48
C LYS A 72 -3.27 3.66 -8.72
N ARG A 73 -3.00 4.96 -8.63
CA ARG A 73 -3.06 5.88 -9.77
C ARG A 73 -1.95 5.63 -10.79
N LEU A 74 -0.83 5.04 -10.37
CA LEU A 74 0.35 4.78 -11.20
C LEU A 74 0.39 3.37 -11.81
N ILE A 75 -0.33 2.40 -11.23
CA ILE A 75 -0.32 1.00 -11.68
C ILE A 75 -0.76 0.88 -13.15
N GLY A 76 0.00 0.11 -13.93
CA GLY A 76 -0.32 -0.17 -15.33
C GLY A 76 -0.16 1.01 -16.28
N ARG A 77 0.32 2.16 -15.82
CA ARG A 77 0.55 3.37 -16.64
C ARG A 77 1.98 3.48 -17.12
N LYS A 78 2.18 4.35 -18.12
CA LYS A 78 3.51 4.78 -18.56
C LYS A 78 3.88 6.08 -17.85
N PHE A 79 5.16 6.30 -17.62
CA PHE A 79 5.65 7.50 -16.95
C PHE A 79 5.20 8.78 -17.68
N GLN A 80 5.20 8.74 -19.01
CA GLN A 80 4.85 9.89 -19.86
C GLN A 80 3.34 10.11 -20.04
N ASP A 81 2.48 9.29 -19.43
CA ASP A 81 1.03 9.51 -19.50
C ASP A 81 0.67 10.85 -18.84
N SER A 82 -0.20 11.64 -19.47
CA SER A 82 -0.55 12.99 -19.00
C SER A 82 -1.14 12.99 -17.58
N GLU A 83 -1.87 11.94 -17.23
CA GLU A 83 -2.44 11.74 -15.89
C GLU A 83 -1.34 11.50 -14.84
N VAL A 84 -0.30 10.71 -15.18
CA VAL A 84 0.86 10.50 -14.29
C VAL A 84 1.62 11.81 -14.08
N GLN A 85 1.88 12.55 -15.16
CA GLN A 85 2.57 13.84 -15.09
C GLN A 85 1.76 14.91 -14.31
N ALA A 86 0.43 14.85 -14.34
CA ALA A 86 -0.43 15.70 -13.54
C ALA A 86 -0.40 15.30 -12.06
N ASP A 87 -0.59 14.02 -11.76
CA ASP A 87 -0.60 13.48 -10.39
C ASP A 87 0.74 13.72 -9.67
N MET A 88 1.87 13.56 -10.38
CA MET A 88 3.22 13.81 -9.84
C MET A 88 3.42 15.22 -9.28
N LYS A 89 2.67 16.22 -9.76
CA LYS A 89 2.75 17.60 -9.22
C LYS A 89 2.16 17.73 -7.82
N HIS A 90 1.37 16.74 -7.40
CA HIS A 90 0.67 16.71 -6.12
C HIS A 90 1.29 15.69 -5.15
N PHE A 91 2.23 14.87 -5.60
CA PHE A 91 2.94 13.93 -4.74
C PHE A 91 4.09 14.62 -4.00
N SER A 92 4.24 14.28 -2.73
CA SER A 92 5.39 14.68 -1.92
C SER A 92 6.61 13.78 -2.18
N PHE A 93 6.41 12.56 -2.67
CA PHE A 93 7.48 11.61 -2.98
C PHE A 93 7.92 11.69 -4.45
N LYS A 94 9.13 11.20 -4.73
CA LYS A 94 9.73 11.25 -6.06
C LYS A 94 9.26 10.06 -6.91
N VAL A 95 8.88 10.35 -8.15
CA VAL A 95 8.61 9.33 -9.18
C VAL A 95 9.58 9.57 -10.33
N VAL A 96 10.25 8.50 -10.77
CA VAL A 96 11.24 8.51 -11.86
C VAL A 96 10.80 7.58 -12.99
N GLU A 97 11.32 7.83 -14.19
CA GLU A 97 11.10 6.96 -15.33
C GLU A 97 12.12 5.81 -15.34
N LYS A 98 11.63 4.57 -15.45
CA LYS A 98 12.47 3.39 -15.69
C LYS A 98 11.83 2.51 -16.74
N ALA A 99 12.52 2.34 -17.88
CA ALA A 99 12.02 1.55 -19.00
C ALA A 99 10.55 1.89 -19.36
N THR A 100 10.25 3.18 -19.52
CA THR A 100 8.92 3.76 -19.80
C THR A 100 7.88 3.70 -18.69
N LYS A 101 8.19 3.05 -17.56
CA LYS A 101 7.26 2.91 -16.42
C LYS A 101 7.57 3.91 -15.31
N PRO A 102 6.56 4.39 -14.58
CA PRO A 102 6.78 5.16 -13.37
C PRO A 102 7.30 4.25 -12.26
N VAL A 103 8.33 4.70 -11.56
CA VAL A 103 8.93 4.01 -10.42
C VAL A 103 9.08 5.00 -9.28
N ILE A 104 8.65 4.63 -8.08
CA ILE A 104 8.74 5.47 -6.89
C ILE A 104 10.15 5.33 -6.30
N GLU A 105 10.81 6.45 -6.06
CA GLU A 105 12.14 6.51 -5.44
C GLU A 105 12.03 7.06 -4.01
N VAL A 106 12.55 6.31 -3.05
CA VAL A 106 12.52 6.63 -1.62
C VAL A 106 13.89 6.34 -0.99
N GLU A 107 14.16 6.95 0.16
CA GLU A 107 15.26 6.52 1.02
C GLU A 107 14.74 5.48 2.01
N PHE A 108 15.47 4.38 2.16
CA PHE A 108 15.13 3.32 3.11
C PHE A 108 16.43 2.74 3.68
N LYS A 109 16.60 2.81 5.01
CA LYS A 109 17.82 2.36 5.70
C LYS A 109 19.10 3.02 5.17
N GLY A 110 19.04 4.33 4.92
CA GLY A 110 20.17 5.12 4.37
C GLY A 110 20.54 4.82 2.91
N GLU A 111 19.73 4.03 2.19
CA GLU A 111 19.95 3.71 0.78
C GLU A 111 18.77 4.20 -0.07
N THR A 112 19.09 4.73 -1.25
CA THR A 112 18.06 5.01 -2.26
C THR A 112 17.51 3.69 -2.81
N LYS A 113 16.20 3.49 -2.66
CA LYS A 113 15.46 2.34 -3.19
C LYS A 113 14.43 2.80 -4.19
N GLN A 114 14.16 1.92 -5.15
CA GLN A 114 13.19 2.13 -6.21
C GLN A 114 12.17 1.00 -6.17
N PHE A 115 10.89 1.37 -6.14
CA PHE A 115 9.77 0.44 -6.12
C PHE A 115 8.79 0.76 -7.24
N THR A 116 8.34 -0.27 -7.93
CA THR A 116 7.21 -0.18 -8.84
C THR A 116 5.91 0.09 -8.07
N PRO A 117 4.90 0.74 -8.70
CA PRO A 117 3.59 0.90 -8.09
C PRO A 117 2.99 -0.44 -7.62
N GLU A 118 3.23 -1.52 -8.36
CA GLU A 118 2.79 -2.87 -8.04
C GLU A 118 3.45 -3.41 -6.76
N GLU A 119 4.74 -3.14 -6.54
CA GLU A 119 5.44 -3.52 -5.31
C GLU A 119 4.89 -2.74 -4.10
N ILE A 120 4.60 -1.45 -4.24
CA ILE A 120 3.96 -0.66 -3.17
C ILE A 120 2.57 -1.23 -2.84
N SER A 121 1.77 -1.53 -3.86
CA SER A 121 0.47 -2.18 -3.65
C SER A 121 0.59 -3.58 -3.06
N ALA A 122 1.62 -4.36 -3.42
CA ALA A 122 1.87 -5.66 -2.81
C ALA A 122 2.17 -5.55 -1.31
N MET A 123 2.86 -4.49 -0.87
CA MET A 123 3.07 -4.23 0.56
C MET A 123 1.75 -3.97 1.29
N VAL A 124 0.83 -3.20 0.69
CA VAL A 124 -0.52 -3.00 1.24
C VAL A 124 -1.28 -4.33 1.29
N LEU A 125 -1.21 -5.15 0.24
CA LEU A 125 -1.84 -6.48 0.21
C LEU A 125 -1.27 -7.42 1.28
N VAL A 126 0.04 -7.35 1.57
CA VAL A 126 0.66 -8.09 2.68
C VAL A 126 0.04 -7.69 4.01
N LYS A 127 -0.14 -6.40 4.29
CA LYS A 127 -0.82 -5.95 5.52
C LYS A 127 -2.29 -6.43 5.59
N MET A 128 -2.98 -6.49 4.45
CA MET A 128 -4.36 -7.02 4.39
C MET A 128 -4.40 -8.52 4.66
N ARG A 129 -3.43 -9.28 4.12
CA ARG A 129 -3.25 -10.70 4.42
C ARG A 129 -2.98 -10.92 5.90
N GLU A 130 -2.00 -10.21 6.49
CA GLU A 130 -1.64 -10.32 7.90
C GLU A 130 -2.82 -9.98 8.82
N THR A 131 -3.63 -8.99 8.44
CA THR A 131 -4.85 -8.61 9.16
C THR A 131 -5.88 -9.75 9.14
N ALA A 132 -6.05 -10.43 8.01
CA ALA A 132 -6.91 -11.60 7.93
C ALA A 132 -6.34 -12.81 8.68
N GLU A 133 -5.03 -13.05 8.58
CA GLU A 133 -4.32 -14.14 9.29
C GLU A 133 -4.41 -13.98 10.81
N ALA A 134 -4.43 -12.75 11.34
CA ALA A 134 -4.60 -12.50 12.77
C ALA A 134 -6.05 -12.70 13.26
N TYR A 135 -7.04 -12.67 12.35
CA TYR A 135 -8.46 -12.83 12.68
C TYR A 135 -8.95 -14.28 12.58
N LEU A 136 -8.39 -15.05 11.64
CA LEU A 136 -8.80 -16.43 11.31
C LEU A 136 -8.14 -17.49 12.19
#